data_AF-A0A2V2YPY8-F1
#
_entry.id   AF-A0A2V2YPY8-F1
#
_cell.length_a   1.000
_cell.length_b   1.000
_cell.length_c   1.000
_cell.angle_alpha   90.00
_cell.angle_beta   90.00
_cell.angle_gamma   90.00
#
_symmetry.space_group_name_H-M   'P 1'
#
loop_
_entity.id
_entity.type
_entity.pdbx_description
1 polymer ?
#
loop_
_entity_poly.entity_id
_entity_poly.type
_entity_poly.pdbx_seq_one_letter_code
_entity_poly.pdbx_strand_id
1 'polypeptide(L)' 'MLDDTTRKVLRILFNLNRQQWAQLDMDRLQHLSGRTRLQVEQSLQQLSELLYVEQQCSMVRVVRGWEQPAQMSRRWVD' A
#
# COMPACT_ATOMS: atom_id res chain seq x y z
N MET A 1 3.54 6.17 11.31
CA MET A 1 2.37 5.27 11.38
C MET A 1 1.45 5.64 10.23
N LEU A 2 0.92 4.68 9.45
CA LEU A 2 0.02 4.98 8.32
C LEU A 2 -1.30 5.54 8.84
N ASP A 3 -1.81 6.60 8.21
CA ASP A 3 -3.15 7.13 8.46
C ASP A 3 -4.24 6.20 7.87
N ASP A 4 -5.51 6.49 8.17
CA ASP A 4 -6.64 5.66 7.71
C ASP A 4 -6.73 5.61 6.18
N THR A 5 -6.58 6.76 5.52
CA THR A 5 -6.61 6.90 4.05
C THR A 5 -5.56 6.00 3.41
N THR A 6 -4.32 6.11 3.86
CA THR A 6 -3.17 5.42 3.29
C THR A 6 -3.24 3.91 3.56
N ARG A 7 -3.72 3.51 4.74
CA ARG A 7 -3.98 2.10 5.06
C ARG A 7 -5.10 1.52 4.19
N LYS A 8 -6.15 2.29 3.93
CA LYS A 8 -7.25 1.88 3.03
C LYS A 8 -6.75 1.70 1.59
N VAL A 9 -5.99 2.66 1.06
CA VAL A 9 -5.39 2.58 -0.28
C VAL A 9 -4.50 1.35 -0.41
N LEU A 10 -3.61 1.10 0.57
CA LEU A 10 -2.76 -0.09 0.61
C LEU A 10 -3.57 -1.40 0.56
N ARG A 11 -4.63 -1.49 1.37
CA ARG A 11 -5.49 -2.67 1.38
C ARG A 11 -6.22 -2.89 0.05
N ILE A 12 -6.66 -1.82 -0.61
CA ILE A 12 -7.28 -1.91 -1.94
C ILE A 12 -6.25 -2.43 -2.96
N LEU A 13 -5.06 -1.84 -3.01
CA LEU A 13 -3.98 -2.29 -3.91
C LEU A 13 -3.67 -3.77 -3.72
N PHE A 14 -3.52 -4.20 -2.47
CA PHE A 14 -3.27 -5.61 -2.16
C PHE A 14 -4.43 -6.51 -2.58
N ASN A 15 -5.68 -6.11 -2.35
CA ASN A 15 -6.83 -6.93 -2.74
C ASN A 15 -6.99 -7.03 -4.27
N LEU A 16 -6.63 -5.99 -5.02
CA LEU A 16 -6.71 -5.98 -6.47
C LEU A 16 -5.59 -6.80 -7.11
N ASN A 17 -4.35 -6.59 -6.66
CA ASN A 17 -3.15 -7.01 -7.40
C ASN A 17 -2.27 -7.99 -6.60
N ARG A 18 -2.62 -8.26 -5.35
CA ARG A 18 -1.76 -8.98 -4.39
C ARG A 18 -0.37 -8.35 -4.34
N GLN A 19 0.65 -9.11 -4.69
CA GLN A 19 2.06 -8.68 -4.74
C GLN A 19 2.58 -8.67 -6.18
N GLN A 20 1.68 -8.76 -7.17
CA GLN A 20 2.04 -8.72 -8.58
C GLN A 20 2.15 -7.27 -9.04
N TRP A 21 3.05 -7.03 -9.99
CA TRP A 21 3.08 -5.77 -10.72
C TRP A 21 1.80 -5.61 -11.52
N ALA A 22 1.11 -4.50 -11.31
CA ALA A 22 -0.10 -4.17 -12.03
C ALA A 22 -0.09 -2.70 -12.42
N GLN A 23 -0.75 -2.40 -13.55
CA GLN A 23 -0.92 -1.03 -13.97
C GLN A 23 -1.80 -0.27 -12.98
N LEU A 24 -1.35 0.92 -12.61
CA LEU A 24 -2.04 1.77 -11.65
C LEU A 24 -3.28 2.40 -12.31
N ASP A 25 -4.46 1.98 -11.86
CA ASP A 25 -5.74 2.56 -12.25
C ASP A 25 -6.21 3.56 -11.18
N MET A 26 -5.93 4.84 -11.43
CA MET A 26 -6.24 5.93 -10.51
C MET A 26 -7.74 6.14 -10.33
N ASP A 27 -8.54 5.91 -11.36
CA ASP A 27 -9.99 6.14 -11.29
C ASP A 27 -10.65 5.04 -10.46
N ARG A 28 -10.20 3.79 -10.65
CA ARG A 28 -10.63 2.67 -9.82
C ARG A 28 -10.23 2.84 -8.36
N LEU A 29 -9.01 3.34 -8.09
CA LEU A 29 -8.56 3.59 -6.72
C LEU A 29 -9.37 4.69 -6.04
N GLN A 30 -9.67 5.79 -6.74
CA GLN A 30 -10.55 6.85 -6.22
C GLN A 30 -11.94 6.30 -5.89
N HIS A 31 -12.53 5.54 -6.81
CA HIS A 31 -13.85 4.95 -6.63
C HIS A 31 -13.92 4.00 -5.42
N LEU A 32 -12.97 3.07 -5.29
CA LEU A 32 -12.96 2.09 -4.20
C LEU A 32 -12.55 2.68 -2.85
N SER A 33 -11.67 3.69 -2.86
CA SER A 33 -11.24 4.36 -1.63
C SER A 33 -12.26 5.39 -1.14
N GLY A 34 -13.09 5.95 -2.04
CA GLY A 34 -13.95 7.11 -1.75
C GLY A 34 -13.14 8.37 -1.44
N ARG A 35 -11.93 8.47 -1.99
CA ARG A 35 -10.98 9.57 -1.76
C ARG A 35 -10.74 10.33 -3.06
N THR A 36 -10.37 11.60 -2.95
CA THR A 36 -10.04 12.40 -4.14
C THR A 36 -8.74 11.91 -4.77
N ARG A 37 -8.53 12.23 -6.04
CA ARG A 37 -7.28 11.92 -6.76
C ARG A 37 -6.04 12.35 -5.98
N LEU A 38 -6.03 13.60 -5.49
CA LEU A 38 -4.91 14.16 -4.73
C LEU A 38 -4.61 13.36 -3.46
N GLN A 39 -5.65 12.93 -2.73
CA GLN A 39 -5.48 12.10 -1.53
C GLN A 39 -4.90 10.73 -1.87
N VAL A 40 -5.35 10.12 -2.98
CA VAL A 40 -4.80 8.83 -3.44
C VAL A 40 -3.34 8.99 -3.88
N GLU A 41 -2.99 10.04 -4.61
CA GLU A 41 -1.62 10.34 -5.03
C GLU A 41 -0.69 10.55 -3.82
N GLN A 42 -1.11 11.34 -2.85
CA GLN A 42 -0.39 11.55 -1.58
C GLN A 42 -0.19 10.24 -0.82
N SER A 43 -1.24 9.41 -0.70
CA SER A 43 -1.13 8.10 -0.07
C SER A 43 -0.19 7.16 -0.83
N LEU A 44 -0.21 7.14 -2.16
CA LEU A 44 0.69 6.33 -2.98
C LEU A 44 2.15 6.76 -2.80
N GLN A 45 2.40 8.07 -2.78
CA GLN A 45 3.71 8.62 -2.50
C GLN A 45 4.19 8.20 -1.11
N GLN A 46 3.37 8.40 -0.08
CA GLN A 46 3.70 8.01 1.29
C GLN A 46 3.97 6.50 1.42
N LEU A 47 3.18 5.65 0.76
CA LEU A 47 3.39 4.21 0.76
C LEU A 47 4.73 3.82 0.09
N SER A 48 5.13 4.54 -0.96
CA SER A 48 6.41 4.32 -1.62
C SER A 48 7.58 4.75 -0.74
N GLU A 49 7.49 5.93 -0.13
CA GLU A 49 8.52 6.44 0.80
C GLU A 49 8.71 5.53 2.00
N LEU A 50 7.63 4.92 2.49
CA LEU A 50 7.63 3.99 3.62
C LEU A 50 7.85 2.53 3.21
N LEU A 51 8.17 2.24 1.94
CA LEU A 51 8.49 0.91 1.41
C LEU A 51 7.36 -0.13 1.56
N TYR A 52 6.09 0.31 1.59
CA TYR A 52 4.93 -0.58 1.54
C TYR A 52 4.57 -0.98 0.11
N VAL A 53 4.87 -0.13 -0.86
CA VAL A 53 4.68 -0.39 -2.29
C VAL A 53 5.95 -0.03 -3.05
N GLU A 54 6.15 -0.70 -4.16
CA GLU A 54 7.14 -0.31 -5.16
C GLU A 54 6.42 0.23 -6.39
N GLN A 55 6.96 1.29 -6.96
CA GLN A 55 6.46 1.90 -8.19
C GLN A 55 7.54 1.82 -9.27
N GLN A 56 7.15 1.40 -10.48
CA GLN A 56 8.02 1.40 -11.65
C GLN A 56 7.20 1.86 -12.86
N CYS A 57 7.56 3.01 -13.43
CA CYS A 57 6.79 3.67 -14.49
C CYS A 57 5.31 3.87 -14.05
N SER A 58 4.36 3.25 -14.75
CA SER A 58 2.93 3.27 -14.45
C SER A 58 2.45 2.04 -13.67
N MET A 59 3.37 1.20 -13.21
CA MET A 59 3.05 -0.03 -12.47
C MET A 59 3.32 0.15 -10.97
N VAL A 60 2.50 -0.53 -10.18
CA VAL A 60 2.66 -0.61 -8.73
C VAL A 60 2.57 -2.07 -8.29
N ARG A 61 3.33 -2.44 -7.26
CA ARG A 61 3.11 -3.68 -6.51
C ARG A 61 3.22 -3.43 -5.02
N VAL A 62 2.50 -4.23 -4.23
CA VAL A 62 2.66 -4.22 -2.78
C VAL A 62 3.86 -5.08 -2.39
N VAL A 63 4.72 -4.57 -1.50
CA VAL A 63 5.94 -5.26 -1.04
C VAL A 63 5.58 -6.51 -0.24
N ARG A 64 6.29 -7.62 -0.45
CA ARG A 64 6.04 -8.86 0.30
C ARG A 64 6.32 -8.68 1.80
N GLY A 65 5.46 -9.22 2.65
CA GLY A 65 5.66 -9.20 4.10
C GLY A 65 5.14 -7.94 4.81
N TRP A 66 4.55 -6.98 4.09
CA TRP A 66 3.93 -5.77 4.68
C TRP A 66 2.78 -6.08 5.66
N GLU A 67 2.13 -7.23 5.50
CA GLU A 67 1.02 -7.72 6.34
C GLU A 67 1.47 -8.19 7.71
N GLN A 68 2.76 -8.49 7.87
CA GLN A 68 3.26 -8.88 9.17
C GLN A 68 3.44 -7.59 9.98
N PRO A 69 2.70 -7.39 11.09
CA PRO A 69 3.16 -6.44 12.09
C PRO A 69 4.59 -6.89 12.38
N ALA A 70 5.57 -5.98 12.27
CA ALA A 70 6.96 -6.27 12.60
C ALA A 70 6.92 -7.14 13.84
N GLN A 71 7.19 -8.44 13.66
CA GLN A 71 7.13 -9.38 14.74
C GLN A 71 8.31 -8.92 15.57
N MET A 72 8.02 -8.06 16.57
CA MET A 72 8.96 -7.77 17.63
C MET A 72 9.39 -9.16 18.04
N SER A 73 10.63 -9.47 17.68
CA SER A 73 11.38 -10.60 18.14
C SER A 73 11.59 -10.41 19.64
N ARG A 74 10.50 -10.45 20.42
CA ARG A 74 10.56 -10.96 21.78
C ARG A 74 10.78 -12.45 21.62
N ARG A 75 12.02 -12.80 21.29
CA ARG A 75 12.64 -14.01 21.83
C ARG A 75 12.50 -13.87 23.34
N TRP A 76 11.42 -14.41 23.89
CA TRP A 76 11.48 -14.90 25.26
C TRP A 76 12.48 -16.05 25.19
N VAL A 77 13.68 -15.76 25.67
CA VAL A 77 14.65 -16.79 26.03
C VAL A 77 14.09 -17.37 27.33
N ASP A 78 13.61 -18.60 27.28
CA ASP A 78 13.51 -19.45 28.47
C ASP A 78 14.92 -19.88 28.91
#